data_AF-A0A502EWQ4-F1
#
_entry.id   AF-A0A502EWQ4-F1
#
_cell.length_a   1.000
_cell.length_b   1.000
_cell.length_c   1.000
_cell.angle_alpha   90.00
_cell.angle_beta   90.00
_cell.angle_gamma   90.00
#
_symmetry.space_group_name_H-M   'P 1'
#
loop_
_entity.id
_entity.type
_entity.pdbx_description
1 polymer ?
#
loop_
_entity_poly.entity_id
_entity_poly.type
_entity_poly.pdbx_seq_one_letter_code
_entity_poly.pdbx_strand_id
1 'polypeptide(L)'
;MKIKLSLLILIILQFSCKDNTEKQAETWNKRVQEVKSEVKKSKNFDFEKLEISKGQIGEIKVGMTINDAEKILKQLTKKEVEAYDFGFDGGGKAYLYSLGNEFVIGLVPQMDSKKIIAIIALSKNLKTTNGLNPKSTVAEIQTKYPDIKIKQNLMMEWESIKDKKNNWEFVFMTNENNQIGEYNDVDIPVKPTRTEIKADWITIK
;
A
#
# COMPACT_ATOMS: atom_id res chain seq x y z
N MET A 1 0.24 -43.93 -30.85
CA MET A 1 -0.37 -42.59 -31.04
C MET A 1 -0.72 -42.01 -29.67
N LYS A 2 0.25 -41.42 -28.97
CA LYS A 2 0.06 -40.84 -27.63
C LYS A 2 1.04 -39.68 -27.48
N ILE A 3 0.53 -38.45 -27.54
CA ILE A 3 1.03 -37.18 -26.95
C ILE A 3 0.06 -36.12 -27.49
N LYS A 4 -1.08 -35.90 -26.83
CA LYS A 4 -1.95 -34.71 -27.05
C LYS A 4 -2.85 -34.38 -25.84
N LEU A 5 -2.43 -34.71 -24.61
CA LEU A 5 -3.21 -34.38 -23.41
C LEU A 5 -2.44 -33.57 -22.34
N SER A 6 -1.18 -33.21 -22.60
CA SER A 6 -0.35 -32.49 -21.62
C SER A 6 -0.38 -30.96 -21.76
N LEU A 7 -0.99 -30.39 -22.81
CA LEU A 7 -0.98 -28.94 -23.04
C LEU A 7 -2.21 -28.19 -22.49
N LEU A 8 -3.30 -28.89 -22.16
CA LEU A 8 -4.55 -28.21 -21.75
C LEU A 8 -4.57 -27.79 -20.27
N ILE A 9 -3.74 -28.41 -19.42
CA ILE A 9 -3.69 -28.13 -17.98
C ILE A 9 -2.88 -26.87 -17.66
N LEU A 10 -1.93 -26.46 -18.52
CA LEU A 10 -1.13 -25.25 -18.30
C LEU A 10 -1.92 -23.94 -18.54
N ILE A 11 -2.96 -23.97 -19.39
CA ILE A 11 -3.72 -22.76 -19.75
C ILE A 11 -4.71 -22.37 -18.64
N ILE A 12 -5.22 -23.33 -17.87
CA ILE A 12 -6.22 -23.06 -16.81
C ILE A 12 -5.56 -22.41 -15.57
N LEU A 13 -4.25 -22.62 -15.35
CA LEU A 13 -3.53 -22.04 -14.23
C LEU A 13 -3.21 -20.54 -14.39
N GLN A 14 -3.27 -19.99 -15.61
CA GLN A 14 -3.00 -18.56 -15.82
C GLN A 14 -4.21 -17.65 -15.56
N PHE A 15 -5.43 -18.20 -15.57
CA PHE A 15 -6.64 -17.40 -15.29
C PHE A 15 -6.94 -17.25 -13.80
N SER A 16 -6.46 -18.16 -12.94
CA SER A 16 -6.79 -18.13 -11.50
C SER A 16 -6.13 -16.99 -10.73
N CYS A 17 -5.01 -16.44 -11.21
CA CYS A 17 -4.31 -15.35 -10.52
C CYS A 17 -4.94 -13.98 -10.81
N LYS A 18 -5.37 -13.72 -12.05
CA LYS A 18 -5.96 -12.42 -12.46
C LYS A 18 -7.27 -12.12 -11.71
N ASP A 19 -8.11 -13.14 -11.52
CA ASP A 19 -9.37 -13.02 -10.76
C ASP A 19 -9.18 -12.55 -9.31
N ASN A 20 -8.03 -12.86 -8.68
CA ASN A 20 -7.80 -12.50 -7.28
C ASN A 20 -7.41 -11.02 -7.13
N THR A 21 -6.62 -10.47 -8.05
CA THR A 21 -6.19 -9.06 -8.04
C THR A 21 -7.36 -8.12 -8.30
N GLU A 22 -8.23 -8.44 -9.27
CA GLU A 22 -9.43 -7.64 -9.55
C GLU A 22 -10.37 -7.61 -8.34
N LYS A 23 -10.66 -8.77 -7.73
CA LYS A 23 -11.46 -8.86 -6.50
C LYS A 23 -10.86 -8.06 -5.35
N GLN A 24 -9.54 -7.96 -5.26
CA GLN A 24 -8.87 -7.16 -4.24
C GLN A 24 -9.04 -5.66 -4.47
N ALA A 25 -8.85 -5.19 -5.70
CA ALA A 25 -9.10 -3.80 -6.05
C ALA A 25 -10.56 -3.42 -5.78
N GLU A 26 -11.52 -4.29 -6.11
CA GLU A 26 -12.93 -4.13 -5.77
C GLU A 26 -13.17 -4.10 -4.26
N THR A 27 -12.54 -5.00 -3.51
CA THR A 27 -12.64 -5.06 -2.05
C THR A 27 -12.10 -3.78 -1.40
N TRP A 28 -10.95 -3.29 -1.87
CA TRP A 28 -10.37 -2.03 -1.43
C TRP A 28 -11.30 -0.85 -1.74
N ASN A 29 -11.80 -0.76 -2.97
CA ASN A 29 -12.72 0.30 -3.40
C ASN A 29 -14.00 0.29 -2.57
N LYS A 30 -14.60 -0.87 -2.33
CA LYS A 30 -15.78 -1.02 -1.48
C LYS A 30 -15.53 -0.49 -0.07
N ARG A 31 -14.38 -0.81 0.53
CA ARG A 31 -14.03 -0.33 1.87
C ARG A 31 -13.82 1.18 1.93
N VAL A 32 -13.19 1.77 0.91
CA VAL A 32 -13.06 3.23 0.80
C VAL A 32 -14.45 3.89 0.72
N GLN A 33 -15.43 3.26 0.06
CA GLN A 33 -16.81 3.77 0.01
C GLN A 33 -17.58 3.58 1.32
N GLU A 34 -17.44 2.42 2.00
CA GLU A 34 -18.05 2.17 3.31
C GLU A 34 -17.62 3.22 4.33
N VAL A 35 -16.33 3.51 4.40
CA VAL A 35 -15.79 4.52 5.31
C VAL A 35 -16.31 5.91 4.97
N LYS A 36 -16.56 6.23 3.68
CA LYS A 36 -17.18 7.51 3.30
C LYS A 36 -18.60 7.74 3.82
N SER A 37 -19.29 6.71 4.34
CA SER A 37 -20.68 6.80 4.81
C SER A 37 -20.88 7.02 6.32
N GLU A 38 -19.87 6.81 7.17
CA GLU A 38 -20.00 6.83 8.65
C GLU A 38 -19.68 8.19 9.32
N VAL A 39 -20.52 9.20 9.14
CA VAL A 39 -20.22 10.57 9.61
C VAL A 39 -20.09 10.68 11.14
N LYS A 40 -18.85 10.76 11.65
CA LYS A 40 -18.49 11.45 12.90
C LYS A 40 -17.30 12.37 12.66
N LYS A 41 -17.53 13.69 12.64
CA LYS A 41 -16.46 14.71 12.58
C LYS A 41 -15.73 14.77 13.92
N SER A 42 -14.57 14.14 14.02
CA SER A 42 -13.57 14.48 15.03
C SER A 42 -12.72 15.65 14.52
N LYS A 43 -12.72 16.78 15.24
CA LYS A 43 -12.09 18.04 14.80
C LYS A 43 -10.64 18.24 15.25
N ASN A 44 -10.06 17.37 16.08
CA ASN A 44 -8.78 17.63 16.77
C ASN A 44 -7.70 16.54 16.57
N PHE A 45 -7.69 15.86 15.42
CA PHE A 45 -6.59 14.93 15.13
C PHE A 45 -5.37 15.70 14.62
N ASP A 46 -4.27 15.62 15.38
CA ASP A 46 -3.04 16.35 15.12
C ASP A 46 -2.14 15.57 14.15
N PHE A 47 -2.33 15.79 12.86
CA PHE A 47 -1.52 15.15 11.81
C PHE A 47 -0.05 15.60 11.84
N GLU A 48 0.28 16.74 12.44
CA GLU A 48 1.66 17.25 12.49
C GLU A 48 2.55 16.36 13.36
N LYS A 49 1.97 15.70 14.37
CA LYS A 49 2.68 14.69 15.18
C LYS A 49 2.93 13.37 14.46
N LEU A 50 2.38 13.18 13.26
CA LEU A 50 2.42 11.94 12.49
C LEU A 50 3.21 12.13 11.18
N GLU A 51 4.35 12.81 11.25
CA GLU A 51 5.29 12.89 10.14
C GLU A 51 5.85 11.49 9.80
N ILE A 52 5.90 11.18 8.51
CA ILE A 52 6.46 9.94 7.96
C ILE A 52 7.98 10.12 7.88
N SER A 53 8.71 9.25 8.58
CA SER A 53 10.17 9.20 8.56
C SER A 53 10.64 7.74 8.48
N LYS A 54 11.96 7.51 8.41
CA LYS A 54 12.52 6.18 8.24
C LYS A 54 12.06 5.23 9.35
N GLY A 55 11.32 4.18 8.98
CA GLY A 55 10.82 3.15 9.88
C GLY A 55 9.68 3.56 10.80
N GLN A 56 9.08 4.75 10.65
CA GLN A 56 8.05 5.24 11.56
C GLN A 56 7.08 6.28 10.98
N ILE A 57 5.93 6.43 11.62
CA ILE A 57 5.01 7.58 11.47
C ILE A 57 4.80 8.19 12.85
N GLY A 58 5.29 9.41 13.05
CA GLY A 58 5.36 10.01 14.38
C GLY A 58 6.14 9.11 15.34
N GLU A 59 5.51 8.75 16.46
CA GLU A 59 6.08 7.84 17.46
C GLU A 59 5.83 6.35 17.15
N ILE A 60 5.03 6.00 16.13
CA ILE A 60 4.70 4.61 15.79
C ILE A 60 5.82 4.05 14.92
N LYS A 61 6.50 3.01 15.40
CA LYS A 61 7.70 2.45 14.76
C LYS A 61 7.49 1.01 14.29
N VAL A 62 8.16 0.63 13.21
CA VAL A 62 8.38 -0.78 12.89
C VAL A 62 9.10 -1.44 14.07
N GLY A 63 8.67 -2.64 14.44
CA GLY A 63 9.12 -3.39 15.61
C GLY A 63 8.34 -3.12 16.91
N MET A 64 7.55 -2.05 16.97
CA MET A 64 6.64 -1.77 18.10
C MET A 64 5.47 -2.76 18.11
N THR A 65 4.91 -3.07 19.30
CA THR A 65 3.71 -3.91 19.38
C THR A 65 2.46 -3.14 18.93
N ILE A 66 1.46 -3.85 18.41
CA ILE A 66 0.16 -3.23 18.07
C ILE A 66 -0.45 -2.50 19.28
N ASN A 67 -0.38 -3.10 20.47
CA ASN A 67 -0.93 -2.51 21.69
C ASN A 67 -0.28 -1.18 22.06
N ASP A 68 1.03 -1.03 21.83
CA ASP A 68 1.72 0.23 22.09
C ASP A 68 1.37 1.29 21.05
N ALA A 69 1.29 0.91 19.78
CA ALA A 69 0.85 1.82 18.71
C ALA A 69 -0.59 2.31 18.93
N GLU A 70 -1.48 1.44 19.42
CA GLU A 70 -2.87 1.79 19.73
C GLU A 70 -3.01 2.81 20.86
N LYS A 71 -2.01 2.95 21.74
CA LYS A 71 -1.99 4.03 22.73
C LYS A 71 -1.85 5.41 22.09
N ILE A 72 -1.22 5.48 20.91
CA ILE A 72 -1.04 6.72 20.12
C ILE A 72 -2.27 6.94 19.23
N LEU A 73 -2.86 5.86 18.71
CA LEU A 73 -4.00 5.91 17.77
C LEU A 73 -5.38 5.95 18.44
N LYS A 74 -5.47 6.28 19.74
CA LYS A 74 -6.72 6.23 20.54
C LYS A 74 -7.90 7.04 19.98
N GLN A 75 -7.63 8.03 19.14
CA GLN A 75 -8.66 8.87 18.52
C GLN A 75 -9.19 8.29 17.20
N LEU A 76 -8.63 7.18 16.72
CA LEU A 76 -9.00 6.54 15.47
C LEU A 76 -9.84 5.28 15.72
N THR A 77 -10.72 4.99 14.78
CA THR A 77 -11.52 3.76 14.78
C THR A 77 -10.74 2.65 14.12
N LYS A 78 -10.61 1.51 14.80
CA LYS A 78 -9.91 0.31 14.29
C LYS A 78 -10.85 -0.58 13.47
N LYS A 79 -10.37 -1.10 12.35
CA LYS A 79 -10.98 -2.17 11.54
C LYS A 79 -9.92 -3.23 11.22
N GLU A 80 -10.26 -4.50 11.40
CA GLU A 80 -9.41 -5.61 10.99
C GLU A 80 -9.63 -5.93 9.50
N VAL A 81 -8.54 -6.21 8.79
CA VAL A 81 -8.53 -6.57 7.37
C VAL A 81 -7.44 -7.61 7.08
N GLU A 82 -7.38 -8.14 5.86
CA GLU A 82 -6.30 -9.06 5.48
C GLU A 82 -5.01 -8.28 5.21
N ALA A 83 -3.87 -8.78 5.65
CA ALA A 83 -2.57 -8.18 5.32
C ALA A 83 -2.29 -8.23 3.81
N TYR A 84 -2.85 -9.23 3.14
CA TYR A 84 -2.80 -9.38 1.68
C TYR A 84 -3.36 -8.15 0.96
N ASP A 85 -4.32 -7.43 1.56
CA ASP A 85 -4.90 -6.19 1.03
C ASP A 85 -3.84 -5.09 0.83
N PHE A 86 -2.65 -5.22 1.44
CA PHE A 86 -1.51 -4.32 1.31
C PHE A 86 -0.28 -4.99 0.66
N GLY A 87 -0.45 -6.13 0.01
CA GLY A 87 0.62 -6.87 -0.65
C GLY A 87 1.52 -7.67 0.29
N PHE A 88 1.05 -7.98 1.50
CA PHE A 88 1.74 -8.84 2.45
C PHE A 88 1.14 -10.25 2.44
N ASP A 89 1.89 -11.20 1.92
CA ASP A 89 1.54 -12.62 1.94
C ASP A 89 1.93 -13.28 3.29
N GLY A 90 1.26 -14.38 3.64
CA GLY A 90 1.47 -15.12 4.89
C GLY A 90 0.21 -15.30 5.75
N GLY A 91 -0.98 -15.00 5.22
CA GLY A 91 -2.27 -15.27 5.88
C GLY A 91 -2.56 -14.43 7.14
N GLY A 92 -1.78 -13.37 7.38
CA GLY A 92 -1.94 -12.49 8.54
C GLY A 92 -3.03 -11.41 8.36
N LYS A 93 -3.40 -10.79 9.48
CA LYS A 93 -4.28 -9.60 9.49
C LYS A 93 -3.46 -8.32 9.45
N ALA A 94 -4.08 -7.26 8.95
CA ALA A 94 -3.66 -5.88 9.16
C ALA A 94 -4.77 -5.11 9.90
N TYR A 95 -4.39 -4.02 10.55
CA TYR A 95 -5.30 -3.17 11.30
C TYR A 95 -5.36 -1.78 10.67
N LEU A 96 -6.52 -1.42 10.14
CA LEU A 96 -6.80 -0.11 9.59
C LEU A 96 -7.34 0.82 10.68
N TYR A 97 -6.86 2.05 10.68
CA TYR A 97 -7.28 3.09 11.61
C TYR A 97 -7.85 4.27 10.83
N SER A 98 -9.10 4.63 11.07
CA SER A 98 -9.81 5.71 10.39
C SER A 98 -10.14 6.87 11.31
N LEU A 99 -10.14 8.08 10.75
CA LEU A 99 -10.66 9.28 11.38
C LEU A 99 -11.98 9.66 10.71
N GLY A 100 -13.10 9.24 11.31
CA GLY A 100 -14.40 9.30 10.65
C GLY A 100 -14.35 8.54 9.32
N ASN A 101 -14.43 9.30 8.23
CA ASN A 101 -14.64 8.79 6.88
C ASN A 101 -13.37 8.71 6.03
N GLU A 102 -12.21 8.71 6.66
CA GLU A 102 -10.93 8.61 5.97
C GLU A 102 -10.03 7.60 6.68
N PHE A 103 -9.47 6.64 5.93
CA PHE A 103 -8.40 5.80 6.43
C PHE A 103 -7.12 6.62 6.59
N VAL A 104 -6.49 6.51 7.75
CA VAL A 104 -5.30 7.30 8.11
C VAL A 104 -4.05 6.44 8.06
N ILE A 105 -4.02 5.36 8.84
CA ILE A 105 -2.87 4.46 8.98
C ILE A 105 -3.36 3.00 8.93
N GLY A 106 -2.58 2.12 8.31
CA GLY A 106 -2.66 0.67 8.47
C GLY A 106 -1.44 0.15 9.21
N LEU A 107 -1.62 -0.84 10.08
CA LEU A 107 -0.53 -1.55 10.75
C LEU A 107 -0.54 -3.02 10.35
N VAL A 108 0.58 -3.50 9.82
CA VAL A 108 0.78 -4.92 9.48
C VAL A 108 1.66 -5.54 10.55
N PRO A 109 1.11 -6.36 11.47
CA PRO A 109 1.88 -7.11 12.44
C PRO A 109 2.46 -8.42 11.87
N GLN A 110 3.55 -8.89 12.46
CA GLN A 110 3.92 -10.30 12.41
C GLN A 110 2.90 -11.13 13.20
N MET A 111 2.52 -12.29 12.66
CA MET A 111 1.42 -13.12 13.17
C MET A 111 1.58 -13.48 14.65
N ASP A 112 2.76 -13.95 15.04
CA ASP A 112 3.00 -14.50 16.38
C ASP A 112 3.35 -13.41 17.41
N SER A 113 4.28 -12.52 17.07
CA SER A 113 4.81 -11.54 18.01
C SER A 113 3.95 -10.29 18.16
N LYS A 114 2.99 -10.07 17.24
CA LYS A 114 2.22 -8.84 17.10
C LYS A 114 3.09 -7.58 17.00
N LYS A 115 4.37 -7.72 16.64
CA LYS A 115 5.25 -6.60 16.31
C LYS A 115 4.94 -6.11 14.91
N ILE A 116 4.85 -4.81 14.73
CA ILE A 116 4.63 -4.16 13.45
C ILE A 116 5.82 -4.48 12.55
N ILE A 117 5.56 -5.05 11.37
CA ILE A 117 6.55 -5.29 10.32
C ILE A 117 6.44 -4.28 9.19
N ALA A 118 5.29 -3.61 9.07
CA ALA A 118 5.11 -2.50 8.15
C ALA A 118 4.01 -1.55 8.64
N ILE A 119 4.15 -0.28 8.27
CA ILE A 119 3.18 0.77 8.51
C ILE A 119 2.71 1.28 7.14
N ILE A 120 1.40 1.39 6.94
CA ILE A 120 0.77 1.84 5.70
C ILE A 120 0.22 3.25 5.92
N ALA A 121 0.81 4.27 5.30
CA ALA A 121 0.31 5.64 5.37
C ALA A 121 -0.74 5.88 4.27
N LEU A 122 -1.98 6.21 4.64
CA LEU A 122 -3.12 6.27 3.71
C LEU A 122 -3.66 7.68 3.48
N SER A 123 -3.65 8.52 4.52
CA SER A 123 -4.21 9.88 4.44
C SER A 123 -3.25 10.85 3.75
N LYS A 124 -3.79 11.71 2.88
CA LYS A 124 -3.04 12.82 2.25
C LYS A 124 -2.47 13.83 3.25
N ASN A 125 -3.00 13.84 4.47
CA ASN A 125 -2.57 14.76 5.52
C ASN A 125 -1.29 14.27 6.22
N LEU A 126 -0.93 12.99 6.06
CA LEU A 126 0.36 12.47 6.50
C LEU A 126 1.43 12.88 5.50
N LYS A 127 2.50 13.50 5.99
CA LYS A 127 3.59 13.99 5.14
C LYS A 127 4.92 13.38 5.53
N THR A 128 5.72 13.08 4.53
CA THR A 128 7.14 12.76 4.69
C THR A 128 7.95 14.00 5.01
N THR A 129 9.17 13.81 5.51
CA THR A 129 10.12 14.90 5.82
C THR A 129 10.45 15.81 4.62
N ASN A 130 10.20 15.37 3.38
CA ASN A 130 10.40 16.18 2.17
C ASN A 130 9.08 16.67 1.54
N GLY A 131 7.96 16.53 2.26
CA GLY A 131 6.65 17.08 1.92
C GLY A 131 5.77 16.20 1.01
N LEU A 132 6.26 15.04 0.56
CA LEU A 132 5.45 14.07 -0.19
C LEU A 132 4.43 13.39 0.74
N ASN A 133 3.32 12.92 0.17
CA ASN A 133 2.24 12.28 0.91
C ASN A 133 1.70 11.05 0.17
N PRO A 134 0.87 10.21 0.83
CA PRO A 134 0.23 9.02 0.24
C PRO A 134 -0.55 9.23 -1.06
N LYS A 135 -0.87 10.46 -1.45
CA LYS A 135 -1.60 10.83 -2.67
C LYS A 135 -0.77 11.69 -3.63
N SER A 136 0.55 11.71 -3.45
CA SER A 136 1.46 12.39 -4.35
C SER A 136 1.47 11.75 -5.74
N THR A 137 1.58 12.57 -6.77
CA THR A 137 1.72 12.09 -8.15
C THR A 137 3.13 11.60 -8.42
N VAL A 138 3.28 10.77 -9.46
CA VAL A 138 4.61 10.37 -9.96
C VAL A 138 5.48 11.61 -10.27
N ALA A 139 4.92 12.66 -10.87
CA ALA A 139 5.63 13.92 -11.15
C ALA A 139 6.15 14.61 -9.87
N GLU A 140 5.32 14.68 -8.82
CA GLU A 140 5.72 15.26 -7.52
C GLU A 140 6.84 14.42 -6.88
N ILE A 141 6.74 13.09 -6.96
CA ILE A 141 7.77 12.17 -6.48
C ILE A 141 9.07 12.38 -7.27
N GLN A 142 9.02 12.47 -8.60
CA GLN A 142 10.18 12.71 -9.46
C GLN A 142 10.86 14.06 -9.18
N THR A 143 10.12 15.08 -8.76
CA THR A 143 10.70 16.37 -8.35
C THR A 143 11.65 16.21 -7.15
N LYS A 144 11.39 15.23 -6.27
CA LYS A 144 12.25 14.92 -5.12
C LYS A 144 13.26 13.81 -5.42
N TYR A 145 12.95 12.92 -6.35
CA TYR A 145 13.78 11.79 -6.76
C TYR A 145 13.88 11.72 -8.30
N PRO A 146 14.72 12.55 -8.94
CA PRO A 146 14.71 12.72 -10.40
C PRO A 146 14.99 11.44 -11.20
N ASP A 147 15.87 10.57 -10.70
CA ASP A 147 16.27 9.33 -11.38
C ASP A 147 15.49 8.09 -10.89
N ILE A 148 14.39 8.30 -10.17
CA ILE A 148 13.68 7.20 -9.56
C ILE A 148 13.05 6.30 -10.61
N LYS A 149 13.16 5.00 -10.36
CA LYS A 149 12.59 3.96 -11.21
C LYS A 149 11.37 3.36 -10.54
N ILE A 150 10.43 2.93 -11.37
CA ILE A 150 9.25 2.20 -10.95
C ILE A 150 9.42 0.72 -11.27
N LYS A 151 8.92 -0.13 -10.38
CA LYS A 151 8.97 -1.59 -10.53
C LYS A 151 7.56 -2.16 -10.44
N GLN A 152 7.25 -3.12 -11.30
CA GLN A 152 6.05 -3.94 -11.17
C GLN A 152 6.20 -5.00 -10.06
N ASN A 153 5.15 -5.18 -9.27
CA ASN A 153 4.98 -6.29 -8.35
C ASN A 153 4.25 -7.42 -9.10
N LEU A 154 4.96 -8.50 -9.39
CA LEU A 154 4.40 -9.63 -10.18
C LEU A 154 3.24 -10.33 -9.49
N MET A 155 3.20 -10.30 -8.16
CA MET A 155 2.15 -10.98 -7.39
C MET A 155 0.85 -10.17 -7.40
N MET A 156 0.96 -8.84 -7.35
CA MET A 156 -0.19 -7.94 -7.18
C MET A 156 -0.55 -7.19 -8.45
N GLU A 157 0.28 -7.27 -9.50
CA GLU A 157 0.29 -6.43 -10.71
C GLU A 157 0.47 -4.92 -10.48
N TRP A 158 0.44 -4.48 -9.22
CA TRP A 158 0.70 -3.12 -8.77
C TRP A 158 2.12 -2.67 -9.13
N GLU A 159 2.32 -1.36 -9.09
CA GLU A 159 3.63 -0.76 -9.28
C GLU A 159 4.11 -0.06 -8.01
N SER A 160 5.42 0.08 -7.87
CA SER A 160 6.00 0.75 -6.72
C SER A 160 7.25 1.54 -7.06
N ILE A 161 7.37 2.69 -6.41
CA ILE A 161 8.59 3.51 -6.40
C ILE A 161 9.22 3.37 -5.02
N LYS A 162 10.43 2.79 -4.96
CA LYS A 162 11.13 2.50 -3.70
C LYS A 162 12.21 3.53 -3.38
N ASP A 163 12.11 4.14 -2.20
CA ASP A 163 13.20 4.90 -1.60
C ASP A 163 14.03 3.98 -0.70
N LYS A 164 15.18 3.56 -1.21
CA LYS A 164 16.11 2.68 -0.46
C LYS A 164 16.76 3.38 0.74
N LYS A 165 16.94 4.70 0.70
CA LYS A 165 17.61 5.46 1.77
C LYS A 165 16.73 5.52 3.01
N ASN A 166 15.46 5.84 2.80
CA ASN A 166 14.45 5.98 3.85
C ASN A 166 13.68 4.69 4.15
N ASN A 167 13.86 3.64 3.35
CA ASN A 167 13.21 2.34 3.49
C ASN A 167 11.68 2.40 3.46
N TRP A 168 11.15 3.19 2.53
CA TRP A 168 9.72 3.19 2.21
C TRP A 168 9.51 3.03 0.70
N GLU A 169 8.27 2.74 0.31
CA GLU A 169 7.86 2.70 -1.08
C GLU A 169 6.49 3.35 -1.26
N PHE A 170 6.37 4.12 -2.35
CA PHE A 170 5.08 4.59 -2.85
C PHE A 170 4.48 3.45 -3.65
N VAL A 171 3.27 3.03 -3.28
CA VAL A 171 2.56 1.93 -3.94
C VAL A 171 1.44 2.50 -4.80
N PHE A 172 1.31 1.97 -6.00
CA PHE A 172 0.31 2.33 -6.99
C PHE A 172 -0.45 1.05 -7.36
N MET A 173 -1.74 0.99 -7.04
CA MET A 173 -2.63 -0.11 -7.41
C MET A 173 -3.03 0.00 -8.87
N THR A 174 -2.05 -0.16 -9.75
CA THR A 174 -2.26 -0.22 -11.19
C THR A 174 -2.68 -1.61 -11.65
N ASN A 175 -3.10 -1.68 -12.90
CA ASN A 175 -3.49 -2.84 -13.68
C ASN A 175 -3.01 -2.64 -15.13
N GLU A 176 -3.27 -3.61 -15.99
CA GLU A 176 -2.86 -3.60 -17.41
C GLU A 176 -3.27 -2.33 -18.20
N ASN A 177 -4.34 -1.63 -17.80
CA ASN A 177 -4.85 -0.46 -18.52
C ASN A 177 -4.25 0.86 -18.01
N ASN A 178 -3.73 0.90 -16.78
CA ASN A 178 -3.22 2.11 -16.15
C ASN A 178 -1.77 2.00 -15.62
N GLN A 179 -0.97 1.09 -16.18
CA GLN A 179 0.45 1.00 -15.84
C GLN A 179 1.20 2.32 -16.04
N ILE A 180 2.10 2.62 -15.11
CA ILE A 180 2.94 3.81 -15.08
C ILE A 180 4.21 3.61 -15.89
N GLY A 181 4.80 2.41 -15.82
CA GLY A 181 5.98 2.02 -16.58
C GLY A 181 5.66 1.20 -17.83
N GLU A 182 6.59 1.19 -18.79
CA GLU A 182 6.57 0.29 -19.95
C GLU A 182 7.67 -0.75 -19.77
N TYR A 183 7.29 -2.02 -19.61
CA TYR A 183 8.20 -3.10 -19.23
C TYR A 183 8.45 -4.06 -20.40
N ASN A 184 9.70 -4.14 -20.85
CA ASN A 184 10.15 -5.25 -21.71
C ASN A 184 10.47 -6.51 -20.89
N ASP A 185 10.88 -6.30 -19.63
CA ASP A 185 11.13 -7.32 -18.63
C ASP A 185 10.58 -6.79 -17.30
N VAL A 186 9.63 -7.54 -16.73
CA VAL A 186 8.86 -7.16 -15.54
C VAL A 186 9.71 -7.11 -14.26
N ASP A 187 10.87 -7.77 -14.25
CA ASP A 187 11.80 -7.73 -13.11
C ASP A 187 12.71 -6.50 -13.10
N ILE A 188 12.81 -5.80 -14.23
CA ILE A 188 13.70 -4.66 -14.41
C ILE A 188 12.92 -3.37 -14.14
N PRO A 189 13.33 -2.56 -13.12
CA PRO A 189 12.73 -1.26 -12.91
C PRO A 189 12.98 -0.31 -14.09
N VAL A 190 11.94 0.44 -14.48
CA VAL A 190 11.94 1.34 -15.64
C VAL A 190 11.71 2.79 -15.22
N LYS A 191 11.90 3.72 -16.16
CA LYS A 191 11.50 5.11 -15.93
C LYS A 191 9.98 5.23 -16.07
N PRO A 192 9.29 5.97 -15.18
CA PRO A 192 7.86 6.24 -15.34
C PRO A 192 7.56 6.99 -16.64
N THR A 193 6.54 6.56 -17.38
CA THR A 193 6.03 7.27 -18.58
C THR A 193 4.73 8.04 -18.30
N ARG A 194 3.89 7.56 -17.36
CA ARG A 194 2.71 8.28 -16.87
C ARG A 194 3.02 8.98 -15.56
N THR A 195 2.82 10.29 -15.49
CA THR A 195 3.35 11.11 -14.38
C THR A 195 2.27 11.70 -13.48
N GLU A 196 1.02 11.65 -13.92
CA GLU A 196 -0.17 12.16 -13.26
C GLU A 196 -0.82 11.17 -12.28
N ILE A 197 -0.44 9.88 -12.36
CA ILE A 197 -0.96 8.84 -11.48
C ILE A 197 -0.47 9.11 -10.05
N LYS A 198 -1.41 8.99 -9.10
CA LYS A 198 -1.17 9.18 -7.68
C LYS A 198 -0.86 7.86 -7.01
N ALA A 199 0.01 7.89 -6.02
CA ALA A 199 0.17 6.76 -5.11
C ALA A 199 -1.16 6.48 -4.39
N ASP A 200 -1.37 5.22 -4.04
CA ASP A 200 -2.46 4.79 -3.19
C ASP A 200 -2.07 4.88 -1.72
N TRP A 201 -0.81 4.58 -1.41
CA TRP A 201 -0.23 4.73 -0.07
C TRP A 201 1.29 4.79 -0.11
N ILE A 202 1.87 5.01 1.08
CA ILE A 202 3.29 4.79 1.35
C ILE A 202 3.40 3.61 2.33
N THR A 203 4.19 2.60 1.98
CA THR A 203 4.54 1.51 2.90
C THR A 203 5.90 1.81 3.53
N ILE A 204 5.94 1.86 4.87
CA ILE A 204 7.16 2.05 5.67
C ILE A 204 7.58 0.70 6.27
N LYS A 205 8.85 0.33 6.13
CA LYS A 205 9.44 -0.94 6.58
C LYS A 205 10.62 -0.71 7.53
#